data_AF-A0A4S3B1H7-F1
#
_entry.id   AF-A0A4S3B1H7-F1
#
_cell.length_a   1.000
_cell.length_b   1.000
_cell.length_c   1.000
_cell.angle_alpha   90.00
_cell.angle_beta   90.00
_cell.angle_gamma   90.00
#
_symmetry.space_group_name_H-M   'P 1'
#
loop_
_entity.id
_entity.type
_entity.pdbx_description
1 polymer ?
#
loop_
_entity_poly.entity_id
_entity_poly.type
_entity_poly.pdbx_seq_one_letter_code
_entity_poly.pdbx_strand_id
1 'polypeptide(L)' 'MKYSKATDYALHTMLLMAKDGSETSISVVELADKQKVSPTYLSKILTKLSKEGLV' A
#
# COMPACT_ATOMS: atom_id res chain seq x y z
N MET A 1 -15.59 11.34 -1.11
CA MET A 1 -14.97 11.98 0.07
C MET A 1 -13.66 12.64 -0.35
N LYS A 2 -13.26 13.76 0.26
CA LYS A 2 -11.97 14.43 -0.05
C LYS A 2 -10.88 13.86 0.86
N TYR A 3 -10.13 12.88 0.36
CA TYR A 3 -9.00 12.30 1.06
C TYR A 3 -7.67 12.84 0.53
N SER A 4 -6.62 12.73 1.35
CA SER A 4 -5.26 13.00 0.87
C SER A 4 -4.86 11.94 -0.16
N LYS A 5 -3.95 12.29 -1.09
CA LYS A 5 -3.39 11.31 -2.03
C LYS A 5 -2.78 10.11 -1.31
N ALA A 6 -2.11 10.33 -0.17
CA ALA A 6 -1.50 9.25 0.61
C ALA A 6 -2.55 8.28 1.17
N THR A 7 -3.69 8.81 1.63
CA THR A 7 -4.82 7.99 2.10
C THR A 7 -5.44 7.20 0.95
N ASP A 8 -5.60 7.82 -0.21
CA ASP A 8 -6.12 7.16 -1.41
C ASP A 8 -5.22 5.98 -1.83
N TYR A 9 -3.90 6.19 -1.91
CA TYR A 9 -2.95 5.12 -2.21
C TYR A 9 -2.88 4.04 -1.11
N ALA A 10 -3.02 4.42 0.16
CA ALA A 10 -3.10 3.44 1.25
C ALA A 10 -4.27 2.47 1.05
N LEU A 11 -5.45 2.99 0.71
CA LEU A 11 -6.65 2.18 0.47
C LEU A 11 -6.48 1.24 -0.74
N HIS A 12 -5.95 1.74 -1.86
CA HIS A 12 -5.67 0.91 -3.03
C HIS A 12 -4.65 -0.19 -2.73
N THR A 13 -3.61 0.13 -1.95
CA THR A 13 -2.59 -0.85 -1.53
C THR A 13 -3.19 -1.95 -0.67
N MET A 14 -3.96 -1.60 0.35
CA MET A 14 -4.60 -2.59 1.23
C MET A 14 -5.58 -3.48 0.47
N LEU A 15 -6.32 -2.93 -0.50
CA LEU A 15 -7.22 -3.70 -1.36
C LEU A 15 -6.45 -4.70 -2.24
N LEU A 16 -5.31 -4.29 -2.80
CA LEU A 16 -4.45 -5.18 -3.60
C LEU A 16 -3.91 -6.33 -2.73
N MET A 17 -3.44 -6.03 -1.53
CA MET A 17 -2.94 -7.04 -0.57
C MET A 17 -4.05 -8.02 -0.16
N ALA A 18 -5.27 -7.53 0.09
CA ALA A 18 -6.40 -8.37 0.44
C ALA A 18 -6.85 -9.30 -0.71
N LYS A 19 -6.68 -8.85 -1.97
CA LYS A 19 -7.07 -9.61 -3.16
C LYS A 19 -6.12 -10.78 -3.47
N ASP A 20 -4.82 -10.58 -3.28
CA ASP A 20 -3.78 -11.59 -3.59
C ASP A 20 -3.66 -12.69 -2.50
N GLY A 21 -4.46 -12.62 -1.44
CA GLY A 21 -4.54 -13.63 -0.37
C GLY A 21 -3.48 -13.43 0.73
N SER A 22 -3.83 -13.78 1.97
CA SER A 22 -3.00 -13.46 3.16
C SER A 22 -1.67 -14.22 3.27
N GLU A 23 -1.45 -15.24 2.44
CA GLU A 23 -0.25 -16.10 2.54
C GLU A 23 0.90 -15.68 1.64
N THR A 24 0.66 -14.75 0.70
CA THR A 24 1.67 -14.32 -0.27
C THR A 24 2.27 -12.98 0.14
N SER A 25 3.57 -12.97 0.47
CA SER A 25 4.30 -11.72 0.67
C SER A 25 4.51 -11.02 -0.68
N ILE A 26 3.97 -9.81 -0.81
CA ILE A 26 4.14 -8.98 -2.01
C ILE A 26 5.22 -7.94 -1.76
N SER A 27 6.13 -7.77 -2.72
CA SER A 27 7.17 -6.76 -2.60
C SER A 27 6.60 -5.33 -2.75
N VAL A 28 7.20 -4.38 -2.04
CA VAL A 28 6.83 -2.96 -2.17
C VAL A 28 7.03 -2.44 -3.59
N VAL A 29 8.03 -2.97 -4.30
CA VAL A 29 8.31 -2.59 -5.70
C VAL A 29 7.14 -3.00 -6.59
N GLU A 30 6.65 -4.23 -6.47
CA GLU A 30 5.48 -4.70 -7.22
C GLU A 30 4.22 -3.87 -6.93
N LEU A 31 3.96 -3.56 -5.65
CA LEU A 31 2.81 -2.72 -5.29
C LEU A 31 2.94 -1.30 -5.85
N ALA A 32 4.14 -0.76 -5.90
CA ALA A 32 4.42 0.57 -6.44
C ALA A 32 4.25 0.60 -7.96
N ASP A 33 4.70 -0.44 -8.65
CA ASP A 33 4.53 -0.60 -10.10
C ASP A 33 3.06 -0.76 -10.49
N LYS A 34 2.30 -1.60 -9.77
CA LYS A 34 0.84 -1.76 -9.97
C LYS A 34 0.09 -0.43 -9.80
N GLN A 35 0.55 0.43 -8.90
CA GLN A 35 -0.07 1.73 -8.60
C GLN A 35 0.57 2.92 -9.34
N LYS A 36 1.61 2.68 -10.15
CA LYS A 36 2.36 3.71 -10.89
C LYS A 36 2.88 4.85 -10.00
N VAL A 37 3.38 4.50 -8.82
CA VAL A 37 4.02 5.42 -7.87
C VAL A 37 5.46 5.02 -7.59
N SER A 38 6.25 5.91 -7.00
CA SER A 38 7.61 5.54 -6.63
C SER A 38 7.60 4.59 -5.43
N PRO A 39 8.50 3.58 -5.39
CA PRO A 39 8.64 2.68 -4.25
C PRO A 39 8.86 3.45 -2.94
N THR A 40 9.70 4.49 -2.95
CA THR A 40 9.95 5.33 -1.76
C THR A 40 8.70 6.02 -1.24
N TYR A 41 7.81 6.48 -2.13
CA TYR A 41 6.54 7.09 -1.71
C TYR A 41 5.65 6.06 -1.04
N LEU A 42 5.52 4.88 -1.65
CA LEU A 42 4.70 3.80 -1.11
C LEU A 42 5.26 3.24 0.20
N SER A 43 6.58 3.10 0.33
CA SER A 43 7.23 2.69 1.58
C SER A 43 6.84 3.60 2.75
N LYS A 44 6.80 4.92 2.54
CA LYS A 44 6.39 5.87 3.59
C LYS A 44 4.94 5.66 4.05
N ILE A 45 4.05 5.25 3.14
CA ILE A 45 2.66 4.92 3.45
C ILE A 45 2.60 3.61 4.23
N LEU A 46 3.26 2.57 3.74
CA LEU A 46 3.30 1.25 4.37
C LEU A 46 3.93 1.29 5.77
N THR A 47 4.97 2.10 5.99
CA THR A 47 5.53 2.31 7.34
C THR A 47 4.51 2.88 8.31
N LYS A 48 3.61 3.77 7.86
CA LYS A 48 2.54 4.28 8.73
C LYS A 48 1.50 3.20 9.01
N LEU A 49 1.06 2.47 7.99
CA LEU A 49 0.08 1.38 8.15
C LEU A 49 0.60 0.28 9.10
N SER A 50 1.86 -0.12 8.94
CA SER A 50 2.49 -1.15 9.78
C SER A 50 2.65 -0.71 11.24
N LYS A 51 2.99 0.56 11.48
CA LYS A 51 3.03 1.11 12.84
C LYS A 51 1.69 1.04 13.57
N GLU A 52 0.59 1.17 12.83
CA GLU A 52 -0.77 1.07 13.36
C GLU A 52 -1.33 -0.37 13.34
N GLY A 53 -0.53 -1.37 12.91
CA GLY A 53 -0.95 -2.77 12.84
C GLY A 53 -1.99 -3.07 11.75
N LEU A 54 -2.07 -2.22 10.71
CA LEU A 54 -3.02 -2.37 9.61
C LEU A 54 -2.51 -3.25 8.46
N VAL A 55 -1.19 -3.42 8.35
CA VAL A 55 -0.49 -4.30 7.40
C VAL A 55 0.75 -4.92 8.04
#